data_AF-A0A959Z6B0-F1
#
_entry.id   AF-A0A959Z6B0-F1
#
_cell.length_a   1.000
_cell.length_b   1.000
_cell.length_c   1.000
_cell.angle_alpha   90.00
_cell.angle_beta   90.00
_cell.angle_gamma   90.00
#
_symmetry.space_group_name_H-M   'P 1'
#
loop_
_entity.id
_entity.type
_entity.pdbx_description
1 polymer ?
#
loop_
_entity_poly.entity_id
_entity_poly.type
_entity_poly.pdbx_seq_one_letter_code
_entity_poly.pdbx_strand_id
1 'polypeptide(L)'
;PLLAGIGLAVFALAGIIDTLLHDHPEEMAGLFLGLVVASVVVASEQVRRWTPLAFGIGAVVAVLTFAVLGLQSGVVSDPSLLAYFGGGAIAICAMILPGISGSFLLLMLGMYAPVLASVNDRELSHLAVFLVGAVLGLALFSTLLNWLLTRYADLMLAALVGLMLGSVRVLWPWPNGVGVIS
;
A
#
# COMPACT_ATOMS: atom_id res chain seq x y z
N PRO A 1 20.48 -12.67 -17.64
CA PRO A 1 19.93 -11.63 -18.57
C PRO A 1 18.71 -10.90 -18.02
N LEU A 2 17.69 -11.59 -17.51
CA LEU A 2 16.49 -10.97 -16.92
C LEU A 2 16.78 -10.15 -15.66
N LEU A 3 17.47 -10.72 -14.66
CA LEU A 3 17.85 -10.00 -13.43
C LEU A 3 18.71 -8.75 -13.72
N ALA A 4 19.66 -8.86 -14.66
CA ALA A 4 20.48 -7.74 -15.08
C ALA A 4 19.67 -6.66 -15.83
N GLY A 5 18.70 -7.06 -16.65
CA GLY A 5 17.79 -6.14 -17.34
C GLY A 5 16.84 -5.41 -16.39
N ILE A 6 16.27 -6.12 -15.40
CA ILE A 6 15.46 -5.51 -14.33
C ILE A 6 16.31 -4.53 -13.53
N GLY A 7 17.52 -4.93 -13.12
CA GLY A 7 18.45 -4.05 -12.42
C GLY A 7 18.75 -2.78 -13.21
N LEU A 8 19.13 -2.92 -14.48
CA LEU A 8 19.41 -1.78 -15.36
C LEU A 8 18.18 -0.85 -15.51
N ALA A 9 16.99 -1.42 -15.72
CA ALA A 9 15.76 -0.64 -15.86
C ALA A 9 15.42 0.13 -14.58
N VAL A 10 15.53 -0.52 -13.42
CA VAL A 10 15.29 0.12 -12.11
C VAL A 10 16.26 1.26 -11.89
N PHE A 11 17.58 1.05 -12.09
CA PHE A 11 18.56 2.11 -11.89
C PHE A 11 18.42 3.26 -12.89
N ALA A 12 18.08 2.97 -14.15
CA ALA A 12 17.89 3.99 -15.17
C ALA A 12 16.63 4.83 -14.93
N LEU A 13 15.51 4.21 -14.54
CA LEU A 13 14.26 4.92 -14.30
C LEU A 13 14.18 5.57 -12.94
N ALA A 14 14.80 5.00 -11.90
CA ALA A 14 14.68 5.51 -10.53
C ALA A 14 15.11 6.98 -10.44
N GLY A 15 16.23 7.35 -11.06
CA GLY A 15 16.70 8.74 -11.09
C GLY A 15 15.74 9.67 -11.83
N ILE A 16 15.20 9.24 -12.98
CA ILE A 16 14.25 10.05 -13.77
C ILE A 16 12.96 10.29 -12.98
N ILE A 17 12.41 9.24 -12.36
CA ILE A 17 11.19 9.33 -11.55
C ILE A 17 11.44 10.26 -10.35
N ASP A 18 12.58 10.14 -9.69
CA ASP A 18 12.95 11.01 -8.56
C ASP A 18 13.04 12.48 -8.97
N THR A 19 13.68 12.79 -10.10
CA THR A 19 13.74 14.17 -10.61
C THR A 19 12.36 14.70 -10.97
N LEU A 20 11.53 13.92 -11.65
CA LEU A 20 10.16 14.33 -12.01
C LEU A 20 9.26 14.51 -10.79
N LEU A 21 9.46 13.72 -9.72
CA LEU A 21 8.71 13.88 -8.48
C LEU A 21 9.04 15.19 -7.76
N HIS A 22 10.30 15.66 -7.84
CA HIS A 22 10.72 16.91 -7.22
C HIS A 22 10.39 18.14 -8.08
N ASP A 23 10.63 18.08 -9.39
CA ASP A 23 10.48 19.23 -10.30
C ASP A 23 9.05 19.39 -10.83
N HIS A 24 8.29 18.28 -10.93
CA HIS A 24 6.95 18.21 -11.54
C HIS A 24 5.95 17.40 -10.69
N PRO A 25 5.74 17.76 -9.40
CA PRO A 25 4.91 16.97 -8.48
C PRO A 25 3.44 16.89 -8.90
N GLU A 26 2.90 17.94 -9.51
CA GLU A 26 1.49 18.00 -9.94
C GLU A 26 1.24 17.08 -11.14
N GLU A 27 2.14 17.10 -12.14
CA GLU A 27 2.06 16.26 -13.33
C GLU A 27 2.25 14.78 -12.97
N MET A 28 3.20 14.47 -12.07
CA MET A 28 3.42 13.11 -11.60
C MET A 28 2.22 12.57 -10.83
N ALA A 29 1.63 13.38 -9.95
CA ALA A 29 0.44 12.96 -9.24
C ALA A 29 -0.76 12.79 -10.18
N GLY A 30 -0.91 13.63 -11.22
CA GLY A 30 -1.90 13.46 -12.29
C GLY A 30 -1.70 12.17 -13.09
N LEU A 31 -0.45 11.85 -13.43
CA LEU A 31 -0.07 10.59 -14.07
C LEU A 31 -0.45 9.38 -13.20
N PHE A 32 -0.09 9.39 -11.91
CA PHE A 32 -0.44 8.31 -10.99
C PHE A 32 -1.95 8.19 -10.79
N LEU A 33 -2.69 9.31 -10.72
CA LEU A 33 -4.15 9.25 -10.66
C LEU A 33 -4.70 8.57 -11.92
N GLY A 34 -4.20 8.92 -13.10
CA GLY A 34 -4.58 8.28 -14.35
C GLY A 34 -4.33 6.77 -14.35
N LEU A 35 -3.18 6.33 -13.82
CA LEU A 35 -2.84 4.91 -13.66
C LEU A 35 -3.75 4.20 -12.65
N VAL A 36 -4.10 4.85 -11.54
CA VAL A 36 -5.05 4.31 -10.55
C VAL A 36 -6.43 4.17 -11.17
N VAL A 37 -6.93 5.19 -11.88
CA VAL A 37 -8.22 5.14 -12.58
C VAL A 37 -8.23 4.03 -13.63
N ALA A 38 -7.18 3.91 -14.45
CA ALA A 38 -7.04 2.82 -15.41
C ALA A 38 -7.05 1.45 -14.73
N SER A 39 -6.35 1.32 -13.60
CA SER A 39 -6.32 0.08 -12.81
C SER A 39 -7.70 -0.25 -12.24
N VAL A 40 -8.45 0.74 -11.75
CA VAL A 40 -9.84 0.59 -11.29
C VAL A 40 -10.74 0.10 -12.41
N VAL A 41 -10.64 0.70 -13.60
CA VAL A 41 -11.43 0.28 -14.77
C VAL A 41 -11.14 -1.19 -15.10
N VAL A 42 -9.87 -1.54 -15.28
CA VAL A 42 -9.46 -2.92 -15.60
C VAL A 42 -9.85 -3.92 -14.50
N ALA A 43 -9.76 -3.54 -13.22
CA ALA A 43 -10.17 -4.39 -12.11
C ALA A 43 -11.70 -4.55 -12.05
N SER A 44 -12.46 -3.51 -12.39
CA SER A 44 -13.93 -3.54 -12.40
C SER A 44 -14.49 -4.42 -13.51
N GLU A 45 -13.81 -4.52 -14.64
CA GLU A 45 -14.15 -5.41 -15.75
C GLU A 45 -13.90 -6.89 -15.43
N GLN A 46 -12.99 -7.18 -14.48
CA GLN A 46 -12.73 -8.55 -14.02
C GLN A 46 -13.85 -9.09 -13.10
N VAL A 47 -14.69 -8.22 -12.54
CA VAL A 47 -15.86 -8.62 -11.73
C VAL A 47 -16.91 -9.21 -12.66
N ARG A 48 -17.21 -10.51 -12.54
CA ARG A 48 -18.14 -11.19 -13.46
C ARG A 48 -19.57 -10.71 -13.30
N ARG A 49 -19.99 -10.43 -12.06
CA ARG A 49 -21.35 -9.96 -11.74
C ARG A 49 -21.34 -8.94 -10.60
N TRP A 50 -21.77 -7.73 -10.92
CA TRP A 50 -22.04 -6.68 -9.93
C TRP A 50 -23.38 -6.94 -9.23
N THR A 51 -23.32 -7.70 -8.13
CA THR A 51 -24.46 -7.84 -7.22
C THR A 51 -24.55 -6.62 -6.28
N PRO A 52 -25.73 -6.32 -5.70
CA PRO A 52 -25.85 -5.25 -4.70
C PRO A 52 -24.88 -5.43 -3.52
N LEU A 53 -24.61 -6.69 -3.14
CA LEU A 53 -23.62 -7.02 -2.11
C LEU A 53 -22.20 -6.67 -2.53
N ALA A 54 -21.79 -7.00 -3.77
CA ALA A 54 -20.47 -6.66 -4.29
C ALA A 54 -20.28 -5.14 -4.35
N PHE A 55 -21.29 -4.41 -4.82
CA PHE A 55 -21.27 -2.94 -4.83
C PHE A 55 -21.16 -2.37 -3.40
N GLY A 56 -21.94 -2.90 -2.46
CA GLY A 56 -21.89 -2.50 -1.05
C GLY A 56 -20.51 -2.73 -0.42
N ILE A 57 -19.90 -3.89 -0.66
CA ILE A 57 -18.54 -4.18 -0.17
C ILE A 57 -17.52 -3.22 -0.78
N GLY A 58 -17.54 -3.03 -2.10
CA GLY A 58 -16.62 -2.11 -2.77
C GLY A 58 -16.74 -0.68 -2.24
N ALA A 59 -17.96 -0.18 -2.06
CA ALA A 59 -18.21 1.16 -1.51
C ALA A 59 -17.71 1.29 -0.06
N VAL A 60 -17.99 0.31 0.80
CA VAL A 60 -17.53 0.31 2.19
C VAL A 60 -16.01 0.28 2.25
N VAL A 61 -15.35 -0.57 1.47
CA VAL A 61 -13.88 -0.65 1.43
C VAL A 61 -13.27 0.65 0.91
N ALA A 62 -13.87 1.29 -0.09
CA ALA A 62 -13.43 2.58 -0.58
C ALA A 62 -13.49 3.67 0.49
N VAL A 63 -14.63 3.80 1.19
CA VAL A 63 -14.81 4.79 2.26
C VAL A 63 -13.86 4.53 3.42
N LEU A 64 -13.73 3.28 3.85
CA LEU A 64 -12.82 2.90 4.94
C LEU A 64 -11.37 3.19 4.57
N THR A 65 -10.93 2.80 3.37
CA THR A 65 -9.56 3.05 2.91
C THR A 65 -9.29 4.55 2.81
N PHE A 66 -10.21 5.31 2.23
CA PHE A 66 -10.10 6.77 2.14
C PHE A 66 -10.00 7.43 3.53
N ALA A 67 -10.84 7.00 4.48
CA ALA A 67 -10.84 7.52 5.85
C ALA A 67 -9.55 7.16 6.58
N VAL A 68 -9.15 5.89 6.58
CA VAL A 68 -7.94 5.40 7.27
C VAL A 68 -6.68 6.06 6.72
N LEU A 69 -6.54 6.16 5.41
CA LEU A 69 -5.40 6.85 4.79
C LEU A 69 -5.43 8.37 5.02
N GLY A 70 -6.58 8.94 5.38
CA GLY A 70 -6.68 10.32 5.84
C GLY A 70 -6.26 10.53 7.30
N LEU A 71 -6.22 9.47 8.11
CA LEU A 71 -5.83 9.52 9.51
C LEU A 71 -4.30 9.40 9.61
N GLN A 72 -3.61 10.54 9.73
CA GLN A 72 -2.18 10.54 10.04
C GLN A 72 -1.98 10.29 11.53
N SER A 73 -1.31 9.18 11.87
CA SER A 73 -0.81 8.98 13.23
C SER A 73 0.49 9.75 13.39
N GLY A 74 0.65 10.44 14.53
CA GLY A 74 1.95 11.00 14.90
C GLY A 74 3.00 9.90 15.07
N VAL A 75 4.28 10.28 15.07
CA VAL A 75 5.38 9.32 15.28
C VAL A 75 5.19 8.59 16.60
N VAL A 76 5.18 7.25 16.56
CA VAL A 76 5.07 6.42 17.75
C VAL A 76 6.40 6.46 18.48
N SER A 77 6.42 7.13 19.64
CA SER A 77 7.60 7.18 20.50
C SER A 77 7.65 5.91 21.35
N ASP A 78 8.74 5.16 21.26
CA ASP A 78 8.97 3.86 21.94
C ASP A 78 7.94 2.76 21.60
N PRO A 79 7.90 2.28 20.35
CA PRO A 79 6.96 1.23 19.96
C PRO A 79 7.34 -0.11 20.60
N SER A 80 6.37 -0.75 21.23
CA SER A 80 6.51 -2.11 21.74
C SER A 80 6.89 -3.12 20.64
N LEU A 81 7.48 -4.26 21.02
CA LEU A 81 7.77 -5.37 20.09
C LEU A 81 6.51 -5.85 19.34
N LEU A 82 5.34 -5.77 19.96
CA LEU A 82 4.07 -6.12 19.31
C LEU A 82 3.71 -5.12 18.20
N ALA A 83 4.06 -3.84 18.35
CA ALA A 83 3.91 -2.85 17.29
C ALA A 83 4.85 -3.12 16.12
N TYR A 84 6.09 -3.57 16.36
CA TYR A 84 6.99 -4.04 15.29
C TYR A 84 6.43 -5.27 14.56
N PHE A 85 5.92 -6.25 15.31
CA PHE A 85 5.28 -7.43 14.74
C PHE A 85 4.08 -7.06 13.85
N GLY A 86 3.15 -6.26 14.38
CA GLY A 86 1.97 -5.80 13.67
C GLY A 86 2.31 -4.91 12.47
N GLY A 87 3.28 -4.00 12.64
CA GLY A 87 3.78 -3.13 11.58
C GLY A 87 4.36 -3.93 10.41
N GLY A 88 5.18 -4.95 10.69
CA GLY A 88 5.72 -5.84 9.66
C GLY A 88 4.63 -6.63 8.94
N ALA A 89 3.67 -7.18 9.69
CA ALA A 89 2.54 -7.90 9.13
C ALA A 89 1.66 -7.02 8.22
N ILE A 90 1.32 -5.81 8.66
CA ILE A 90 0.48 -4.88 7.87
C ILE A 90 1.25 -4.38 6.65
N ALA A 91 2.53 -4.01 6.80
CA ALA A 91 3.34 -3.46 5.72
C ALA A 91 3.49 -4.45 4.56
N ILE A 92 3.75 -5.74 4.85
CA ILE A 92 3.90 -6.74 3.78
C ILE A 92 2.56 -7.09 3.14
N CYS A 93 1.47 -7.15 3.91
CA CYS A 93 0.12 -7.38 3.36
C CYS A 93 -0.27 -6.26 2.40
N ALA A 94 0.08 -5.02 2.73
CA ALA A 94 -0.12 -3.88 1.87
C ALA A 94 0.69 -3.93 0.58
N MET A 95 1.94 -4.43 0.63
CA MET A 95 2.76 -4.60 -0.58
C MET A 95 2.18 -5.61 -1.58
N ILE A 96 1.31 -6.54 -1.15
CA ILE A 96 0.60 -7.46 -2.05
C ILE A 96 -0.62 -6.80 -2.68
N LEU A 97 -1.28 -5.90 -1.94
CA LEU A 97 -2.49 -5.23 -2.39
C LEU A 97 -2.15 -4.18 -3.47
N PRO A 98 -2.88 -4.18 -4.60
CA PRO A 98 -2.62 -3.21 -5.66
C PRO A 98 -2.98 -1.79 -5.20
N GLY A 99 -2.08 -0.84 -5.43
CA GLY A 99 -2.33 0.57 -5.15
C GLY A 99 -2.09 1.02 -3.71
N ILE A 100 -1.51 0.18 -2.84
CA ILE A 100 -1.06 0.57 -1.50
C ILE A 100 0.41 0.21 -1.30
N SER A 101 1.23 1.17 -0.86
CA SER A 101 2.63 0.92 -0.53
C SER A 101 2.80 0.56 0.96
N GLY A 102 3.57 -0.50 1.25
CA GLY A 102 3.86 -0.91 2.63
C GLY A 102 4.66 0.13 3.42
N SER A 103 5.61 0.82 2.79
CA SER A 103 6.37 1.89 3.46
C SER A 103 5.48 3.10 3.79
N PHE A 104 4.53 3.41 2.91
CA PHE A 104 3.55 4.46 3.15
C PHE A 104 2.63 4.11 4.31
N LEU A 105 2.13 2.88 4.41
CA LEU A 105 1.35 2.46 5.58
C LEU A 105 2.16 2.54 6.88
N LEU A 106 3.44 2.17 6.87
CA LEU A 106 4.30 2.34 8.05
C LEU A 106 4.42 3.81 8.46
N LEU A 107 4.51 4.73 7.49
CA LEU A 107 4.54 6.17 7.74
C LEU A 107 3.22 6.63 8.36
N MET A 108 2.09 6.23 7.80
CA MET A 108 0.75 6.56 8.31
C MET A 108 0.49 6.01 9.72
N LEU A 109 1.10 4.87 10.06
CA LEU A 109 1.06 4.26 11.38
C LEU A 109 2.10 4.84 12.36
N GLY A 110 2.94 5.79 11.92
CA GLY A 110 4.01 6.37 12.73
C GLY A 110 5.18 5.40 13.03
N MET A 111 5.23 4.25 12.35
CA MET A 111 6.22 3.18 12.53
C MET A 111 7.41 3.26 11.56
N TYR A 112 7.35 4.14 10.55
CA TYR A 112 8.45 4.31 9.60
C TYR A 112 9.76 4.75 10.28
N ALA A 113 9.71 5.82 11.08
CA ALA A 113 10.90 6.33 11.77
C ALA A 113 11.49 5.34 12.79
N PRO A 114 10.69 4.68 13.65
CA PRO A 114 11.19 3.62 14.54
C PRO A 114 11.86 2.47 13.79
N VAL A 115 11.23 1.94 12.73
CA VAL A 115 11.82 0.84 11.95
C VAL A 115 13.14 1.27 11.31
N LEU A 116 13.20 2.49 10.77
CA LEU A 116 14.44 3.02 10.19
C LEU A 116 15.54 3.21 11.25
N ALA A 117 15.20 3.68 12.45
CA ALA A 117 16.13 3.79 13.56
C ALA A 117 16.68 2.42 13.96
N SER A 118 15.83 1.39 14.12
CA SER A 118 16.28 0.03 14.42
C SER A 118 17.18 -0.57 13.34
N VAL A 119 17.00 -0.21 12.05
CA VAL A 119 17.93 -0.59 10.98
C VAL A 119 19.29 0.09 11.15
N ASN A 120 19.30 1.40 11.39
CA ASN A 120 20.53 2.18 11.56
C ASN A 120 21.33 1.76 12.79
N ASP A 121 20.64 1.55 13.92
CA ASP A 121 21.22 1.17 15.21
C ASP A 121 21.46 -0.35 15.31
N ARG A 122 21.12 -1.11 14.25
CA ARG A 122 21.26 -2.57 14.16
C ARG A 122 20.60 -3.31 15.33
N GLU A 123 19.41 -2.86 15.72
CA GLU A 123 18.59 -3.49 16.76
C GLU A 123 17.96 -4.78 16.24
N LEU A 124 18.76 -5.84 16.18
CA LEU A 124 18.37 -7.13 15.60
C LEU A 124 17.13 -7.73 16.26
N SER A 125 16.85 -7.44 17.53
CA SER A 125 15.65 -7.89 18.23
C SER A 125 14.37 -7.32 17.60
N HIS A 126 14.29 -6.00 17.44
CA HIS A 126 13.13 -5.32 16.84
C HIS A 126 12.95 -5.73 15.37
N LEU A 127 14.06 -5.80 14.62
CA LEU A 127 14.05 -6.23 13.23
C LEU A 127 13.64 -7.69 13.05
N ALA A 128 14.10 -8.59 13.93
CA ALA A 128 13.69 -9.99 13.89
C ALA A 128 12.18 -10.14 14.15
N VAL A 129 11.64 -9.42 15.13
CA VAL A 129 10.20 -9.44 15.42
C VAL A 129 9.37 -8.85 14.27
N PHE A 130 9.84 -7.75 13.67
CA PHE A 130 9.24 -7.19 12.46
C PHE A 130 9.24 -8.19 11.30
N LEU A 131 10.37 -8.87 11.07
CA LEU A 131 10.50 -9.86 10.01
C LEU A 131 9.60 -11.08 10.24
N VAL A 132 9.50 -11.57 11.47
CA VAL A 132 8.58 -12.66 11.83
C VAL A 132 7.13 -12.22 11.60
N GLY A 133 6.78 -10.99 11.98
CA GLY A 133 5.48 -10.39 11.69
C GLY A 133 5.18 -10.34 10.19
N ALA A 134 6.15 -9.90 9.39
CA ALA A 134 6.02 -9.89 7.93
C ALA A 134 5.85 -11.30 7.35
N VAL A 135 6.67 -12.27 7.73
CA VAL A 135 6.57 -13.64 7.19
C VAL A 135 5.21 -14.27 7.54
N LEU A 136 4.77 -14.15 8.80
CA LEU A 136 3.48 -14.69 9.23
C LEU A 136 2.30 -13.94 8.60
N GLY A 137 2.37 -12.62 8.53
CA GLY A 137 1.37 -11.78 7.87
C GLY A 137 1.19 -12.17 6.41
N LEU A 138 2.31 -12.28 5.67
CA LEU A 138 2.33 -12.72 4.27
C LEU A 138 1.72 -14.12 4.10
N ALA A 139 2.14 -15.09 4.91
CA ALA A 139 1.66 -16.47 4.80
C ALA A 139 0.14 -16.57 5.04
N LEU A 140 -0.35 -15.92 6.11
CA LEU A 140 -1.77 -15.91 6.46
C LEU A 140 -2.59 -15.16 5.40
N PHE A 141 -2.13 -13.97 5.01
CA PHE A 141 -2.85 -13.11 4.09
C PHE A 141 -2.86 -13.66 2.66
N SER A 142 -1.75 -14.21 2.17
CA SER A 142 -1.69 -14.87 0.86
C SER A 142 -2.65 -16.05 0.78
N THR A 143 -2.71 -16.86 1.85
CA THR A 143 -3.66 -17.99 1.93
C THR A 143 -5.11 -17.51 1.96
N LEU A 144 -5.38 -16.48 2.77
CA LEU A 144 -6.70 -15.87 2.88
C LEU A 144 -7.15 -15.26 1.54
N LEU A 145 -6.31 -14.46 0.90
CA LEU A 145 -6.61 -13.86 -0.40
C LEU A 145 -6.85 -14.91 -1.46
N ASN A 146 -6.02 -15.95 -1.53
CA ASN A 146 -6.23 -17.04 -2.49
C ASN A 146 -7.55 -17.76 -2.24
N TRP A 147 -7.91 -18.00 -0.97
CA TRP A 147 -9.20 -18.59 -0.61
C TRP A 147 -10.38 -17.67 -0.98
N LEU A 148 -10.29 -16.36 -0.72
CA LEU A 148 -11.31 -15.39 -1.11
C LEU A 148 -11.45 -15.27 -2.62
N LEU A 149 -10.35 -15.22 -3.36
CA LEU A 149 -10.37 -15.13 -4.82
C LEU A 149 -10.94 -16.39 -5.48
N THR A 150 -10.74 -17.58 -4.89
CA THR A 150 -11.28 -18.83 -5.43
C THR A 150 -12.73 -19.08 -5.04
N ARG A 151 -13.17 -18.67 -3.84
CA ARG A 151 -14.53 -18.92 -3.31
C ARG A 151 -15.50 -17.75 -3.54
N TYR A 152 -15.01 -16.52 -3.50
CA TYR A 152 -15.78 -15.27 -3.52
C TYR A 152 -15.15 -14.23 -4.47
N ALA A 153 -14.71 -14.66 -5.66
CA ALA A 153 -14.00 -13.85 -6.64
C ALA A 153 -14.62 -12.46 -6.87
N ASP A 154 -15.92 -12.40 -7.17
CA ASP A 154 -16.61 -11.14 -7.49
C ASP A 154 -16.61 -10.16 -6.30
N LEU A 155 -16.76 -10.66 -5.06
CA LEU A 155 -16.72 -9.83 -3.85
C LEU A 155 -15.31 -9.32 -3.56
N MET A 156 -14.30 -10.17 -3.74
CA MET A 156 -12.90 -9.80 -3.52
C MET A 156 -12.44 -8.78 -4.57
N LEU A 157 -12.76 -8.98 -5.84
CA LEU A 157 -12.47 -8.03 -6.91
C LEU A 157 -13.18 -6.69 -6.69
N ALA A 158 -14.44 -6.70 -6.24
CA ALA A 158 -15.15 -5.48 -5.87
C ALA A 158 -14.49 -4.77 -4.67
N ALA A 159 -13.99 -5.52 -3.68
CA ALA A 159 -13.21 -4.96 -2.57
C ALA A 159 -11.88 -4.35 -3.05
N LEU A 160 -11.17 -4.99 -3.99
CA LEU A 160 -9.94 -4.44 -4.58
C LEU A 160 -10.21 -3.16 -5.37
N VAL A 161 -11.30 -3.11 -6.15
CA VAL A 161 -11.77 -1.90 -6.83
C VAL A 161 -12.03 -0.79 -5.81
N GLY A 162 -12.74 -1.11 -4.72
CA GLY A 162 -12.97 -0.18 -3.62
C GLY A 162 -11.67 0.32 -3.00
N LEU A 163 -10.72 -0.57 -2.75
CA LEU A 163 -9.42 -0.25 -2.17
C LEU A 163 -8.60 0.70 -3.06
N MET A 164 -8.55 0.44 -4.37
CA MET A 164 -7.91 1.33 -5.34
C MET A 164 -8.60 2.70 -5.42
N LEU A 165 -9.94 2.74 -5.36
CA LEU A 165 -10.69 4.00 -5.33
C LEU A 165 -10.41 4.80 -4.04
N GLY A 166 -10.34 4.11 -2.90
CA GLY A 166 -10.03 4.76 -1.63
C GLY A 166 -8.58 5.25 -1.55
N SER A 167 -7.63 4.56 -2.18
CA SER A 167 -6.21 4.96 -2.18
C SER A 167 -5.93 6.23 -2.99
N VAL A 168 -6.88 6.71 -3.80
CA VAL A 168 -6.85 8.05 -4.40
C VAL A 168 -6.64 9.15 -3.33
N ARG A 169 -7.04 8.91 -2.07
CA ARG A 169 -6.76 9.82 -0.95
C ARG A 169 -5.28 10.18 -0.82
N VAL A 170 -4.38 9.27 -1.18
CA VAL A 170 -2.93 9.51 -1.11
C VAL A 170 -2.50 10.65 -2.02
N LEU A 171 -3.14 10.75 -3.18
CA LEU A 171 -2.84 11.74 -4.21
C LEU A 171 -3.68 13.03 -4.06
N TRP A 172 -4.85 12.96 -3.40
CA TRP A 172 -5.82 14.06 -3.30
C TRP A 172 -6.07 14.54 -1.85
N PRO A 173 -5.99 15.86 -1.56
CA PRO A 173 -6.21 16.99 -2.47
C PRO A 173 -4.90 17.60 -2.96
N TRP A 174 -4.82 17.91 -4.25
CA TRP A 174 -3.68 18.61 -4.81
C TRP A 174 -3.50 20.01 -4.20
N PRO A 175 -2.24 20.47 -3.99
CA PRO A 175 -0.96 19.77 -4.19
C PRO A 175 -0.48 18.98 -2.96
N ASN A 176 -1.22 18.99 -1.85
CA ASN A 176 -0.82 18.46 -0.54
C ASN A 176 -1.56 17.15 -0.20
N GLY A 177 -1.42 16.13 -1.04
CA GLY A 177 -1.89 14.78 -0.72
C GLY A 177 -1.20 14.24 0.55
N VAL A 178 -1.79 13.25 1.22
CA VAL A 178 -1.26 12.71 2.50
C VAL A 178 0.09 11.99 2.36
N GLY A 179 0.56 11.74 1.14
CA GLY A 179 1.86 11.12 0.82
C GLY A 179 2.99 12.10 0.53
N VAL A 180 2.73 13.42 0.50
CA VAL A 180 3.79 14.41 0.34
C VAL A 180 4.50 14.56 1.67
N ILE A 181 5.72 14.04 1.74
CA ILE A 181 6.63 14.24 2.87
C ILE A 181 7.05 15.71 2.80
N SER A 182 6.44 16.56 3.62
CA SER A 182 6.91 17.92 3.87
C SER A 182 8.10 17.91 4.83
#